data_AF-A0A8T1WKD2-F1
#
_entry.id   AF-A0A8T1WKD2-F1
#
_cell.length_a   1.000
_cell.length_b   1.000
_cell.length_c   1.000
_cell.angle_alpha   90.00
_cell.angle_beta   90.00
_cell.angle_gamma   90.00
#
_symmetry.space_group_name_H-M   'P 1'
#
loop_
_entity.id
_entity.type
_entity.pdbx_description
1 polymer ?
#
loop_
_entity_poly.entity_id
_entity_poly.type
_entity_poly.pdbx_seq_one_letter_code
_entity_poly.pdbx_strand_id
1 'polypeptide(L)'
;MSHARAGADRAMVAVDVDHALAKLLDCAAAWHEAQHGKAIDVDAIASSRWTSVWGTDDESKTEAFYHSKQFETDVQAAAGVTEALKPLRKFFSFLAVTDRPRSVEKQTREWLDQHFPGVFDKLLFVDEDCPEHLVSRKKELYEEFKVKVAVGSDASVLTEAAEDVSRAIVVGSVPWTKTTGKPRTGMVQVAEWSAVRAVLDQIIKDLELKPVDKVFAGPRLARYTDDLVTVSTRKPAVFYANIINSKFTVQKQETVRLQASEGAITTAVQASEILRLQNNAVTTKIFTRYALNRPKERGGYRVPKLELVLQRVAPNA
;
A
#
# COMPACT_ATOMS: atom_id res chain seq x y z
N MET A 1 9.24 9.23 -24.67
CA MET A 1 8.00 8.90 -25.40
C MET A 1 7.15 8.03 -24.49
N SER A 2 6.00 8.55 -24.06
CA SER A 2 5.07 7.87 -23.16
C SER A 2 4.19 6.90 -23.94
N HIS A 3 4.26 5.61 -23.63
CA HIS A 3 3.28 4.64 -24.12
C HIS A 3 1.98 4.76 -23.31
N ALA A 4 1.17 5.78 -23.61
CA ALA A 4 -0.24 5.78 -23.26
C ALA A 4 -0.99 5.04 -24.37
N ARG A 5 -1.30 3.76 -24.17
CA ARG A 5 -2.26 3.06 -25.03
C ARG A 5 -3.65 3.58 -24.66
N ALA A 6 -4.28 4.31 -25.58
CA ALA A 6 -5.69 4.66 -25.51
C ALA A 6 -6.55 3.40 -25.63
N GLY A 7 -6.81 2.74 -24.51
CA GLY A 7 -7.99 1.90 -24.28
C GLY A 7 -8.87 2.63 -23.27
N ALA A 8 -10.19 2.38 -23.27
CA ALA A 8 -11.07 2.95 -22.26
C ALA A 8 -10.51 2.63 -20.85
N ASP A 9 -10.13 3.67 -20.10
CA ASP A 9 -9.54 3.48 -18.77
C ASP A 9 -10.61 2.94 -17.83
N ARG A 10 -10.36 1.75 -17.29
CA ARG A 10 -11.18 1.15 -16.23
C ARG A 10 -11.16 2.07 -14.99
N ALA A 11 -12.24 2.09 -14.21
CA ALA A 11 -12.26 2.87 -12.98
C ALA A 11 -11.29 2.27 -11.93
N MET A 12 -10.54 3.11 -11.23
CA MET A 12 -9.60 2.64 -10.20
C MET A 12 -10.32 2.35 -8.89
N VAL A 13 -10.07 1.17 -8.33
CA VAL A 13 -10.52 0.74 -7.02
C VAL A 13 -9.30 0.48 -6.14
N ALA A 14 -9.17 1.21 -5.05
CA ALA A 14 -8.14 0.95 -4.03
C ALA A 14 -8.71 0.03 -2.95
N VAL A 15 -7.94 -0.99 -2.57
CA VAL A 15 -8.33 -1.99 -1.56
C VAL A 15 -7.22 -2.10 -0.53
N ASP A 16 -7.53 -1.81 0.72
CA ASP A 16 -6.58 -2.00 1.82
C ASP A 16 -6.21 -3.49 1.95
N VAL A 17 -4.93 -3.78 2.16
CA VAL A 17 -4.43 -5.15 2.35
C VAL A 17 -4.75 -5.61 3.76
N ASP A 18 -4.30 -4.87 4.75
CA ASP A 18 -4.37 -5.31 6.14
C ASP A 18 -5.80 -5.14 6.69
N HIS A 19 -6.30 -6.19 7.33
CA HIS A 19 -7.64 -6.31 7.90
C HIS A 19 -8.80 -6.37 6.90
N ALA A 20 -8.62 -5.97 5.64
CA ALA A 20 -9.62 -6.15 4.57
C ALA A 20 -9.33 -7.37 3.69
N LEU A 21 -8.09 -7.55 3.24
CA LEU A 21 -7.66 -8.74 2.48
C LEU A 21 -6.96 -9.78 3.37
N ALA A 22 -6.16 -9.32 4.33
CA ALA A 22 -5.34 -10.14 5.21
C ALA A 22 -5.86 -10.09 6.64
N LYS A 23 -5.98 -11.24 7.29
CA LYS A 23 -6.29 -11.37 8.72
C LYS A 23 -5.05 -11.10 9.58
N LEU A 24 -4.51 -9.87 9.46
CA LEU A 24 -3.23 -9.52 10.05
C LEU A 24 -3.24 -9.57 11.59
N LEU A 25 -4.32 -9.11 12.25
CA LEU A 25 -4.42 -9.15 13.72
C LEU A 25 -4.39 -10.58 14.25
N ASP A 26 -5.11 -11.49 13.61
CA ASP A 26 -5.16 -12.90 14.03
C ASP A 26 -3.76 -13.52 13.98
N CYS A 27 -3.01 -13.25 12.90
CA CYS A 27 -1.63 -13.72 12.74
C CYS A 27 -0.69 -13.07 13.78
N ALA A 28 -0.82 -11.76 14.00
CA ALA A 28 -0.07 -11.00 14.98
C ALA A 28 -0.29 -11.51 16.42
N ALA A 29 -1.55 -11.75 16.80
CA ALA A 29 -1.92 -12.28 18.10
C ALA A 29 -1.37 -13.70 18.31
N ALA A 30 -1.52 -14.58 17.31
CA ALA A 30 -0.99 -15.95 17.36
C ALA A 30 0.54 -15.97 17.45
N TRP A 31 1.23 -15.11 16.70
CA TRP A 31 2.69 -14.97 16.80
C TRP A 31 3.10 -14.51 18.19
N HIS A 32 2.43 -13.50 18.76
CA HIS A 32 2.76 -12.98 20.08
C HIS A 32 2.57 -14.04 21.18
N GLU A 33 1.48 -14.80 21.12
CA GLU A 33 1.27 -15.92 22.04
C GLU A 33 2.37 -16.97 21.91
N ALA A 34 2.76 -17.33 20.69
CA ALA A 34 3.83 -18.30 20.46
C ALA A 34 5.21 -17.82 20.94
N GLN A 35 5.53 -16.52 20.79
CA GLN A 35 6.83 -15.98 21.20
C GLN A 35 6.92 -15.61 22.68
N HIS A 36 5.80 -15.21 23.29
CA HIS A 36 5.80 -14.63 24.64
C HIS A 36 4.92 -15.38 25.65
N GLY A 37 4.22 -16.44 25.23
CA GLY A 37 3.34 -17.24 26.09
C GLY A 37 2.12 -16.46 26.62
N LYS A 38 1.78 -15.34 25.97
CA LYS A 38 0.70 -14.45 26.38
C LYS A 38 -0.25 -14.21 25.22
N ALA A 39 -1.48 -14.70 25.37
CA ALA A 39 -2.55 -14.45 24.42
C ALA A 39 -2.91 -12.96 24.36
N ILE A 40 -3.22 -12.49 23.16
CA ILE A 40 -3.79 -11.16 22.91
C ILE A 40 -5.28 -11.37 22.61
N ASP A 41 -6.13 -10.69 23.37
CA ASP A 41 -7.55 -10.59 23.04
C ASP A 41 -7.73 -9.58 21.91
N VAL A 42 -7.92 -10.09 20.69
CA VAL A 42 -8.09 -9.27 19.48
C VAL A 42 -9.31 -8.36 19.61
N ASP A 43 -10.40 -8.83 20.25
CA ASP A 43 -11.65 -8.07 20.38
C ASP A 43 -11.54 -6.87 21.32
N ALA A 44 -10.49 -6.83 22.15
CA ALA A 44 -10.18 -5.76 23.10
C ALA A 44 -9.22 -4.69 22.54
N ILE A 45 -8.71 -4.85 21.31
CA ILE A 45 -7.77 -3.90 20.72
C ILE A 45 -8.46 -2.55 20.47
N ALA A 46 -7.91 -1.49 21.07
CA ALA A 46 -8.54 -0.16 21.11
C ALA A 46 -8.19 0.75 19.92
N SER A 47 -7.15 0.45 19.13
CA SER A 47 -6.79 1.22 17.94
C SER A 47 -5.96 0.42 16.94
N SER A 48 -5.81 0.93 15.72
CA SER A 48 -4.95 0.38 14.67
C SER A 48 -3.44 0.50 14.94
N ARG A 49 -3.03 1.16 16.03
CA ARG A 49 -1.61 1.33 16.38
C ARG A 49 -1.08 0.05 17.01
N TRP A 50 0.13 -0.35 16.64
CA TRP A 50 0.82 -1.51 17.20
C TRP A 50 1.01 -1.43 18.73
N THR A 51 1.13 -0.23 19.31
CA THR A 51 1.09 -0.04 20.78
C THR A 51 -0.19 -0.59 21.43
N SER A 52 -1.33 -0.55 20.73
CA SER A 52 -2.60 -1.12 21.23
C SER A 52 -2.64 -2.65 21.17
N VAL A 53 -1.74 -3.25 20.39
CA VAL A 53 -1.60 -4.71 20.25
C VAL A 53 -0.52 -5.23 21.20
N TRP A 54 0.65 -4.61 21.20
CA TRP A 54 1.84 -5.06 21.92
C TRP A 54 2.00 -4.49 23.32
N GLY A 55 1.36 -3.35 23.61
CA GLY A 55 1.63 -2.53 24.79
C GLY A 55 2.97 -1.80 24.65
N THR A 56 3.90 -2.06 25.57
CA THR A 56 5.25 -1.51 25.55
C THR A 56 6.15 -2.23 24.54
N ASP A 57 7.20 -1.53 24.08
CA ASP A 57 8.23 -2.05 23.18
C ASP A 57 7.63 -2.47 21.82
N ASP A 58 6.74 -1.63 21.29
CA ASP A 58 5.96 -1.94 20.10
C ASP A 58 6.80 -1.93 18.82
N GLU A 59 7.79 -1.04 18.70
CA GLU A 59 8.67 -0.98 17.52
C GLU A 59 9.46 -2.27 17.30
N SER A 60 10.14 -2.77 18.35
CA SER A 60 10.96 -3.98 18.24
C SER A 60 10.12 -5.23 17.98
N LYS A 61 8.98 -5.37 18.65
CA LYS A 61 8.03 -6.47 18.43
C LYS A 61 7.39 -6.41 17.05
N THR A 62 7.07 -5.22 16.56
CA THR A 62 6.53 -5.03 15.20
C THR A 62 7.56 -5.46 14.16
N GLU A 63 8.83 -5.04 14.31
CA GLU A 63 9.92 -5.46 13.43
C GLU A 63 10.13 -6.98 13.50
N ALA A 64 10.17 -7.56 14.70
CA ALA A 64 10.31 -9.00 14.90
C ALA A 64 9.14 -9.81 14.30
N PHE A 65 7.91 -9.33 14.44
CA PHE A 65 6.73 -9.95 13.85
C PHE A 65 6.82 -9.98 12.32
N TYR A 66 7.11 -8.85 11.69
CA TYR A 66 7.22 -8.75 10.23
C TYR A 66 8.37 -9.59 9.65
N HIS A 67 9.43 -9.84 10.43
CA HIS A 67 10.54 -10.71 10.05
C HIS A 67 10.38 -12.17 10.53
N SER A 68 9.25 -12.51 11.16
CA SER A 68 8.98 -13.85 11.63
C SER A 68 8.54 -14.78 10.50
N LYS A 69 8.80 -16.08 10.69
CA LYS A 69 8.29 -17.13 9.79
C LYS A 69 6.76 -17.16 9.79
N GLN A 70 6.12 -16.90 10.92
CA GLN A 70 4.66 -16.85 11.05
C GLN A 70 4.04 -15.79 10.14
N PHE A 71 4.60 -14.58 10.08
CA PHE A 71 4.13 -13.57 9.15
C PHE A 71 4.29 -14.01 7.68
N GLU A 72 5.39 -14.70 7.36
CA GLU A 72 5.65 -15.21 6.03
C GLU A 72 4.66 -16.30 5.59
N THR A 73 4.25 -17.19 6.50
CA THR A 73 3.49 -18.41 6.13
C THR A 73 2.04 -18.44 6.59
N ASP A 74 1.69 -17.76 7.69
CA ASP A 74 0.45 -18.04 8.42
C ASP A 74 -0.61 -16.94 8.26
N VAL A 75 -0.28 -15.80 7.62
CA VAL A 75 -1.24 -14.73 7.34
C VAL A 75 -2.36 -15.24 6.44
N GLN A 76 -3.56 -15.36 7.00
CA GLN A 76 -4.72 -15.88 6.27
C GLN A 76 -5.38 -14.79 5.40
N ALA A 77 -5.84 -15.19 4.22
CA ALA A 77 -6.64 -14.33 3.35
C ALA A 77 -8.12 -14.30 3.76
N ALA A 78 -8.79 -13.17 3.53
CA ALA A 78 -10.22 -13.05 3.64
C ALA A 78 -10.91 -13.90 2.56
N ALA A 79 -11.96 -14.62 2.95
CA ALA A 79 -12.73 -15.46 2.04
C ALA A 79 -13.59 -14.60 1.08
N GLY A 80 -13.81 -15.08 -0.15
CA GLY A 80 -14.73 -14.45 -1.11
C GLY A 80 -14.17 -13.28 -1.93
N VAL A 81 -12.92 -12.84 -1.67
CA VAL A 81 -12.31 -11.70 -2.37
C VAL A 81 -12.18 -11.98 -3.88
N THR A 82 -11.63 -13.14 -4.24
CA THR A 82 -11.38 -13.48 -5.65
C THR A 82 -12.68 -13.56 -6.43
N GLU A 83 -13.70 -14.17 -5.83
CA GLU A 83 -15.05 -14.31 -6.38
C GLU A 83 -15.74 -12.94 -6.54
N ALA A 84 -15.52 -12.01 -5.61
CA ALA A 84 -16.08 -10.67 -5.65
C ALA A 84 -15.40 -9.77 -6.70
N LEU A 85 -14.06 -9.77 -6.76
CA LEU A 85 -13.30 -8.78 -7.52
C LEU A 85 -12.92 -9.23 -8.93
N LYS A 86 -12.50 -10.49 -9.11
CA LYS A 86 -11.95 -10.98 -10.39
C LYS A 86 -12.91 -10.84 -11.57
N PRO A 87 -14.23 -11.14 -11.46
CA PRO A 87 -15.17 -10.95 -12.55
C PRO A 87 -15.39 -9.49 -12.95
N LEU A 88 -15.10 -8.56 -12.03
CA LEU A 88 -15.33 -7.12 -12.20
C LEU A 88 -14.12 -6.38 -12.81
N ARG A 89 -13.02 -7.10 -13.08
CA ARG A 89 -11.83 -6.56 -13.78
C ARG A 89 -12.11 -6.00 -15.17
N LYS A 90 -13.28 -6.28 -15.74
CA LYS A 90 -13.72 -5.66 -17.01
C LYS A 90 -14.17 -4.20 -16.86
N PHE A 91 -14.54 -3.79 -15.65
CA PHE A 91 -14.96 -2.42 -15.34
C PHE A 91 -13.93 -1.68 -14.50
N PHE A 92 -13.22 -2.41 -13.64
CA PHE A 92 -12.31 -1.84 -12.66
C PHE A 92 -10.87 -2.31 -12.87
N SER A 93 -9.91 -1.46 -12.51
CA SER A 93 -8.56 -1.92 -12.14
C SER A 93 -8.40 -1.81 -10.63
N PHE A 94 -7.77 -2.83 -10.05
CA PHE A 94 -7.65 -2.96 -8.60
C PHE A 94 -6.24 -2.64 -8.13
N LEU A 95 -6.13 -1.75 -7.17
CA LEU A 95 -4.90 -1.37 -6.49
C LEU A 95 -4.96 -1.95 -5.07
N ALA A 96 -3.98 -2.78 -4.71
CA ALA A 96 -3.79 -3.16 -3.31
C ALA A 96 -3.01 -2.04 -2.60
N VAL A 97 -3.48 -1.59 -1.44
CA VAL A 97 -2.85 -0.50 -0.65
C VAL A 97 -2.50 -1.03 0.73
N THR A 98 -1.28 -0.81 1.20
CA THR A 98 -0.83 -1.34 2.50
C THR A 98 0.00 -0.34 3.28
N ASP A 99 -0.11 -0.43 4.60
CA ASP A 99 0.61 0.38 5.58
C ASP A 99 1.83 -0.39 6.15
N ARG A 100 2.10 -1.60 5.63
CA ARG A 100 3.26 -2.42 5.99
C ARG A 100 4.58 -1.69 5.68
N PRO A 101 5.66 -1.99 6.43
CA PRO A 101 6.98 -1.45 6.10
C PRO A 101 7.51 -2.05 4.79
N ARG A 102 8.29 -1.26 4.05
CA ARG A 102 8.95 -1.72 2.81
C ARG A 102 9.88 -2.91 3.00
N SER A 103 10.37 -3.16 4.21
CA SER A 103 11.20 -4.34 4.52
C SER A 103 10.50 -5.67 4.23
N VAL A 104 9.16 -5.69 4.21
CA VAL A 104 8.35 -6.88 3.88
C VAL A 104 7.64 -6.80 2.53
N GLU A 105 8.13 -5.95 1.63
CA GLU A 105 7.52 -5.76 0.32
C GLU A 105 7.47 -7.06 -0.48
N LYS A 106 8.57 -7.82 -0.50
CA LYS A 106 8.67 -9.07 -1.23
C LYS A 106 7.60 -10.07 -0.76
N GLN A 107 7.53 -10.30 0.54
CA GLN A 107 6.58 -11.20 1.18
C GLN A 107 5.14 -10.77 0.90
N THR A 108 4.86 -9.47 0.95
CA THR A 108 3.51 -8.95 0.66
C THR A 108 3.09 -9.18 -0.79
N ARG A 109 4.02 -9.02 -1.75
CA ARG A 109 3.76 -9.30 -3.17
C ARG A 109 3.52 -10.78 -3.43
N GLU A 110 4.37 -11.63 -2.86
CA GLU A 110 4.27 -13.09 -2.98
C GLU A 110 2.95 -13.60 -2.38
N TRP A 111 2.58 -13.07 -1.20
CA TRP A 111 1.32 -13.36 -0.55
C TRP A 111 0.11 -12.96 -1.41
N LEU A 112 0.10 -11.75 -2.00
CA LEU A 112 -0.98 -11.33 -2.89
C LEU A 112 -1.08 -12.21 -4.15
N ASP A 113 0.05 -12.60 -4.73
CA ASP A 113 0.07 -13.49 -5.91
C ASP A 113 -0.43 -14.89 -5.59
N GLN A 114 -0.14 -15.39 -4.38
CA GLN A 114 -0.60 -16.69 -3.90
C GLN A 114 -2.11 -16.71 -3.64
N HIS A 115 -2.62 -15.69 -2.94
CA HIS A 115 -4.01 -15.68 -2.47
C HIS A 115 -5.00 -15.06 -3.48
N PHE A 116 -4.56 -14.11 -4.30
CA PHE A 116 -5.43 -13.39 -5.25
C PHE A 116 -4.85 -13.35 -6.68
N PRO A 117 -4.53 -14.52 -7.27
CA PRO A 117 -3.86 -14.58 -8.55
C PRO A 117 -4.69 -13.94 -9.67
N GLY A 118 -4.11 -12.90 -10.27
CA GLY A 118 -4.70 -12.16 -11.37
C GLY A 118 -5.81 -11.19 -10.99
N VAL A 119 -5.93 -10.81 -9.70
CA VAL A 119 -6.93 -9.84 -9.23
C VAL A 119 -6.42 -8.41 -9.28
N PHE A 120 -5.22 -8.14 -8.74
CA PHE A 120 -4.69 -6.79 -8.57
C PHE A 120 -3.79 -6.38 -9.73
N ASP A 121 -3.89 -5.12 -10.14
CA ASP A 121 -3.05 -4.50 -11.17
C ASP A 121 -1.76 -3.92 -10.58
N LYS A 122 -1.81 -3.44 -9.33
CA LYS A 122 -0.65 -2.86 -8.64
C LYS A 122 -0.76 -2.99 -7.11
N LEU A 123 0.39 -3.06 -6.43
CA LEU A 123 0.53 -2.88 -4.99
C LEU A 123 1.14 -1.51 -4.71
N LEU A 124 0.54 -0.76 -3.79
CA LEU A 124 0.97 0.55 -3.32
C LEU A 124 1.25 0.48 -1.82
N PHE A 125 2.41 0.96 -1.41
CA PHE A 125 2.72 1.18 0.00
C PHE A 125 2.44 2.65 0.33
N VAL A 126 1.86 2.89 1.50
CA VAL A 126 1.63 4.26 1.96
C VAL A 126 2.98 4.95 2.25
N ASP A 127 3.98 4.21 2.73
CA ASP A 127 5.36 4.69 2.96
C ASP A 127 5.41 5.95 3.82
N GLU A 128 4.88 5.87 5.06
CA GLU A 128 4.74 7.03 5.92
C GLU A 128 5.73 7.05 7.11
N ASP A 129 6.26 8.25 7.38
CA ASP A 129 7.22 8.56 8.44
C ASP A 129 6.56 8.88 9.80
N CYS A 130 5.29 9.27 9.83
CA CYS A 130 4.53 9.50 11.05
C CYS A 130 3.13 8.89 10.98
N PRO A 131 2.65 8.12 11.98
CA PRO A 131 1.28 7.59 11.98
C PRO A 131 0.20 8.67 11.77
N GLU A 132 0.47 9.91 12.20
CA GLU A 132 -0.42 11.07 12.05
C GLU A 132 -0.65 11.47 10.58
N HIS A 133 0.25 11.09 9.69
CA HIS A 133 0.18 11.41 8.26
C HIS A 133 -0.43 10.27 7.44
N LEU A 134 -0.76 9.12 8.05
CA LEU A 134 -1.30 7.95 7.34
C LEU A 134 -2.47 8.32 6.42
N VAL A 135 -3.44 9.06 6.96
CA VAL A 135 -4.63 9.52 6.23
C VAL A 135 -4.24 10.44 5.07
N SER A 136 -3.40 11.44 5.34
CA SER A 136 -2.93 12.39 4.31
C SER A 136 -2.22 11.68 3.16
N ARG A 137 -1.41 10.68 3.48
CA ARG A 137 -0.66 9.94 2.47
C ARG A 137 -1.54 8.98 1.65
N LYS A 138 -2.54 8.35 2.28
CA LYS A 138 -3.59 7.62 1.55
C LYS A 138 -4.37 8.55 0.60
N LYS A 139 -4.72 9.77 1.03
CA LYS A 139 -5.35 10.78 0.16
C LYS A 139 -4.49 11.08 -1.07
N GLU A 140 -3.21 11.34 -0.88
CA GLU A 140 -2.29 11.61 -1.98
C GLU A 140 -2.23 10.44 -2.98
N LEU A 141 -2.18 9.19 -2.49
CA LEU A 141 -2.23 8.00 -3.36
C LEU A 141 -3.56 7.92 -4.11
N TYR A 142 -4.68 8.17 -3.44
CA TYR A 142 -5.99 8.14 -4.08
C TYR A 142 -6.12 9.21 -5.17
N GLU A 143 -5.59 10.41 -4.94
CA GLU A 143 -5.54 11.48 -5.93
C GLU A 143 -4.62 11.11 -7.10
N GLU A 144 -3.39 10.65 -6.82
CA GLU A 144 -2.38 10.29 -7.83
C GLU A 144 -2.89 9.21 -8.78
N PHE A 145 -3.54 8.19 -8.24
CA PHE A 145 -4.10 7.08 -9.03
C PHE A 145 -5.54 7.34 -9.48
N LYS A 146 -6.12 8.52 -9.19
CA LYS A 146 -7.51 8.86 -9.57
C LYS A 146 -8.53 7.81 -9.10
N VAL A 147 -8.37 7.35 -7.86
CA VAL A 147 -9.22 6.34 -7.23
C VAL A 147 -10.67 6.81 -7.22
N LYS A 148 -11.58 5.94 -7.69
CA LYS A 148 -13.03 6.18 -7.72
C LYS A 148 -13.75 5.47 -6.59
N VAL A 149 -13.23 4.32 -6.18
CA VAL A 149 -13.79 3.54 -5.06
C VAL A 149 -12.66 3.15 -4.13
N ALA A 150 -12.82 3.39 -2.83
CA ALA A 150 -11.89 2.92 -1.80
C ALA A 150 -12.58 1.84 -0.95
N VAL A 151 -11.86 0.76 -0.66
CA VAL A 151 -12.35 -0.38 0.13
C VAL A 151 -11.38 -0.62 1.29
N GLY A 152 -11.89 -0.66 2.52
CA GLY A 152 -11.09 -0.92 3.71
C GLY A 152 -11.95 -1.46 4.84
N SER A 153 -11.36 -1.75 6.00
CA SER A 153 -12.09 -2.27 7.17
C SER A 153 -12.11 -1.29 8.35
N ASP A 154 -11.17 -0.35 8.41
CA ASP A 154 -11.17 0.74 9.40
C ASP A 154 -12.01 1.92 8.89
N ALA A 155 -13.25 2.00 9.36
CA ALA A 155 -14.17 3.06 8.96
C ALA A 155 -13.65 4.47 9.29
N SER A 156 -12.86 4.65 10.36
CA SER A 156 -12.34 5.96 10.76
C SER A 156 -11.30 6.47 9.76
N VAL A 157 -10.30 5.65 9.47
CA VAL A 157 -9.24 5.95 8.50
C VAL A 157 -9.83 6.10 7.10
N LEU A 158 -10.69 5.16 6.68
CA LEU A 158 -11.27 5.18 5.34
C LEU A 158 -12.16 6.42 5.12
N THR A 159 -12.97 6.79 6.11
CA THR A 159 -13.85 7.97 6.04
C THR A 159 -13.07 9.25 5.80
N GLU A 160 -11.90 9.39 6.43
CA GLU A 160 -11.06 10.55 6.24
C GLU A 160 -10.25 10.45 4.95
N ALA A 161 -9.60 9.33 4.68
CA ALA A 161 -8.74 9.15 3.50
C ALA A 161 -9.52 9.19 2.18
N ALA A 162 -10.78 8.76 2.18
CA ALA A 162 -11.65 8.73 1.01
C ALA A 162 -12.54 9.98 0.87
N GLU A 163 -12.23 11.09 1.56
CA GLU A 163 -13.02 12.35 1.53
C GLU A 163 -13.31 12.85 0.10
N ASP A 164 -12.33 12.74 -0.81
CA ASP A 164 -12.44 13.16 -2.21
C ASP A 164 -12.73 12.00 -3.19
N VAL A 165 -12.93 10.78 -2.68
CA VAL A 165 -13.23 9.58 -3.48
C VAL A 165 -14.75 9.44 -3.65
N SER A 166 -15.20 8.99 -4.83
CA SER A 166 -16.63 8.98 -5.17
C SER A 166 -17.47 8.01 -4.32
N ARG A 167 -16.88 6.87 -3.92
CA ARG A 167 -17.54 5.83 -3.11
C ARG A 167 -16.53 5.20 -2.14
N ALA A 168 -16.97 4.90 -0.92
CA ALA A 168 -16.19 4.16 0.07
C ALA A 168 -16.96 2.92 0.54
N ILE A 169 -16.29 1.79 0.64
CA ILE A 169 -16.86 0.53 1.11
C ILE A 169 -16.08 0.07 2.34
N VAL A 170 -16.77 -0.05 3.48
CA VAL A 170 -16.23 -0.69 4.67
C VAL A 170 -16.60 -2.16 4.64
N VAL A 171 -15.62 -3.05 4.55
CA VAL A 171 -15.82 -4.51 4.57
C VAL A 171 -15.36 -5.11 5.90
N GLY A 172 -16.24 -5.90 6.51
CA GLY A 172 -16.03 -6.46 7.83
C GLY A 172 -16.04 -5.38 8.92
N SER A 173 -15.24 -5.62 9.96
CA SER A 173 -15.05 -4.67 11.05
C SER A 173 -13.71 -4.94 11.73
N VAL A 174 -13.06 -3.89 12.20
CA VAL A 174 -11.93 -4.00 13.12
C VAL A 174 -12.42 -3.78 14.57
N PRO A 175 -11.72 -4.33 15.58
CA PRO A 175 -12.18 -4.29 16.98
C PRO A 175 -12.46 -2.88 17.52
N TRP A 176 -11.69 -1.89 17.08
CA TRP A 176 -11.79 -0.50 17.51
C TRP A 176 -12.87 0.33 16.78
N THR A 177 -13.60 -0.26 15.83
CA THR A 177 -14.71 0.44 15.15
C THR A 177 -15.99 0.50 15.99
N LYS A 178 -16.03 -0.19 17.15
CA LYS A 178 -17.19 -0.18 18.08
C LYS A 178 -17.54 1.23 18.61
N THR A 179 -16.68 2.23 18.37
CA THR A 179 -16.76 3.59 18.95
C THR A 179 -17.08 4.69 17.93
N THR A 180 -17.27 4.39 16.63
CA THR A 180 -17.41 5.43 15.60
C THR A 180 -18.88 5.76 15.27
N GLY A 181 -19.18 7.07 15.25
CA GLY A 181 -20.51 7.63 14.99
C GLY A 181 -21.00 7.46 13.55
N LYS A 182 -22.17 8.06 13.26
CA LYS A 182 -22.97 7.85 12.03
C LYS A 182 -22.13 7.82 10.74
N PRO A 183 -22.37 6.83 9.85
CA PRO A 183 -21.68 6.74 8.56
C PRO A 183 -21.90 7.99 7.71
N ARG A 184 -20.85 8.47 7.05
CA ARG A 184 -20.94 9.58 6.09
C ARG A 184 -21.76 9.19 4.85
N THR A 185 -22.35 10.19 4.20
CA THR A 185 -23.00 10.06 2.89
C THR A 185 -22.03 9.46 1.87
N GLY A 186 -22.41 8.35 1.22
CA GLY A 186 -21.58 7.68 0.22
C GLY A 186 -20.68 6.54 0.73
N MET A 187 -20.70 6.27 2.04
CA MET A 187 -20.05 5.10 2.64
C MET A 187 -21.05 3.94 2.77
N VAL A 188 -20.66 2.74 2.32
CA VAL A 188 -21.45 1.52 2.45
C VAL A 188 -20.69 0.52 3.30
N GLN A 189 -21.29 0.06 4.40
CA GLN A 189 -20.70 -0.99 5.24
C GLN A 189 -21.32 -2.34 4.90
N VAL A 190 -20.46 -3.35 4.74
CA VAL A 190 -20.84 -4.75 4.47
C VAL A 190 -20.05 -5.69 5.37
N ALA A 191 -20.66 -6.79 5.80
CA ALA A 191 -20.02 -7.72 6.73
C ALA A 191 -18.94 -8.59 6.07
N GLU A 192 -19.08 -8.91 4.78
CA GLU A 192 -18.24 -9.87 4.08
C GLU A 192 -18.07 -9.54 2.59
N TRP A 193 -17.05 -10.13 1.97
CA TRP A 193 -16.69 -9.88 0.57
C TRP A 193 -17.74 -10.30 -0.45
N SER A 194 -18.59 -11.28 -0.13
CA SER A 194 -19.71 -11.70 -0.98
C SER A 194 -20.65 -10.52 -1.29
N ALA A 195 -20.89 -9.65 -0.31
CA ALA A 195 -21.76 -8.48 -0.41
C ALA A 195 -21.08 -7.30 -1.12
N VAL A 196 -19.73 -7.21 -1.07
CA VAL A 196 -18.96 -6.16 -1.79
C VAL A 196 -19.26 -6.20 -3.29
N ARG A 197 -19.43 -7.40 -3.87
CA ARG A 197 -19.77 -7.55 -5.28
C ARG A 197 -21.06 -6.81 -5.66
N ALA A 198 -22.13 -6.97 -4.87
CA ALA A 198 -23.40 -6.32 -5.14
C ALA A 198 -23.29 -4.79 -5.08
N VAL A 199 -22.47 -4.28 -4.15
CA VAL A 199 -22.19 -2.83 -4.04
C VAL A 199 -21.42 -2.34 -5.28
N LEU A 200 -20.40 -3.07 -5.73
CA LEU A 200 -19.65 -2.71 -6.94
C LEU A 200 -20.52 -2.80 -8.21
N ASP A 201 -21.41 -3.78 -8.31
CA ASP A 201 -22.38 -3.89 -9.41
C ASP A 201 -23.35 -2.70 -9.43
N GLN A 202 -23.75 -2.19 -8.26
CA GLN A 202 -24.54 -0.95 -8.19
C GLN A 202 -23.70 0.27 -8.61
N ILE A 203 -22.44 0.35 -8.19
CA ILE A 203 -21.53 1.43 -8.59
C ILE A 203 -21.30 1.43 -10.11
N ILE A 204 -21.21 0.26 -10.75
CA ILE A 204 -21.12 0.15 -12.21
C ILE A 204 -22.31 0.83 -12.88
N LYS A 205 -23.52 0.63 -12.35
CA LYS A 205 -24.74 1.27 -12.88
C LYS A 205 -24.76 2.77 -12.61
N ASP A 206 -24.47 3.18 -11.37
CA ASP A 206 -24.46 4.59 -10.95
C ASP A 206 -23.46 5.44 -11.75
N LEU A 207 -22.29 4.86 -12.07
CA LEU A 207 -21.21 5.53 -12.81
C LEU A 207 -21.23 5.22 -14.30
N GLU A 208 -22.24 4.48 -14.79
CA GLU A 208 -22.39 4.07 -16.19
C GLU A 208 -21.11 3.44 -16.80
N LEU A 209 -20.41 2.62 -16.00
CA LEU A 209 -19.13 2.03 -16.41
C LEU A 209 -19.34 1.00 -17.52
N LYS A 210 -18.59 1.15 -18.61
CA LYS A 210 -18.61 0.22 -19.73
C LYS A 210 -17.55 -0.86 -19.55
N PRO A 211 -17.86 -2.12 -19.90
CA PRO A 211 -16.87 -3.18 -19.84
C PRO A 211 -15.82 -2.97 -20.94
N VAL A 212 -14.57 -3.30 -20.64
CA VAL A 212 -13.49 -3.35 -21.64
C VAL A 212 -13.47 -4.74 -22.28
N ASP A 213 -13.40 -4.80 -23.61
CA ASP A 213 -13.47 -6.06 -24.37
C ASP A 213 -12.29 -7.01 -24.11
N LYS A 214 -11.10 -6.45 -23.84
CA LYS A 214 -9.88 -7.21 -23.55
C LYS A 214 -9.40 -6.93 -22.14
N VAL A 215 -9.62 -7.89 -21.26
CA VAL A 215 -9.19 -7.83 -19.86
C VAL A 215 -8.19 -8.93 -19.62
N PHE A 216 -6.96 -8.54 -19.32
CA PHE A 216 -5.96 -9.47 -18.87
C PHE A 216 -6.10 -9.70 -17.37
N ALA A 217 -5.77 -10.92 -16.94
CA ALA A 217 -5.51 -11.18 -15.53
C ALA A 217 -4.51 -10.14 -14.99
N GLY A 218 -4.68 -9.74 -13.74
CA GLY A 218 -3.68 -8.93 -13.05
C GLY A 218 -2.28 -9.56 -13.21
N PRO A 219 -1.23 -8.74 -13.36
CA PRO A 219 0.12 -9.28 -13.45
C PRO A 219 0.48 -10.01 -12.15
N ARG A 220 1.51 -10.87 -12.21
CA ARG A 220 2.15 -11.34 -10.98
C ARG A 220 2.89 -10.18 -10.33
N LEU A 221 2.39 -9.72 -9.18
CA LEU A 221 2.95 -8.61 -8.43
C LEU A 221 4.34 -8.90 -7.91
N ALA A 222 4.69 -10.16 -7.64
CA ALA A 222 6.04 -10.58 -7.25
C ALA A 222 7.02 -10.56 -8.43
N ARG A 223 6.53 -10.66 -9.68
CA ARG A 223 7.35 -10.40 -10.88
C ARG A 223 7.53 -8.92 -11.15
N TYR A 224 6.56 -8.10 -10.72
CA TYR A 224 6.68 -6.65 -10.73
C TYR A 224 7.55 -6.20 -9.56
N THR A 225 8.81 -6.08 -9.86
CA THR A 225 9.81 -5.37 -9.10
C THR A 225 9.41 -3.90 -9.15
N ASP A 226 8.84 -3.35 -8.09
CA ASP A 226 8.57 -1.90 -8.04
C ASP A 226 9.90 -1.20 -8.35
N ASP A 227 9.97 -0.52 -9.48
CA ASP A 227 11.12 0.30 -9.78
C ASP A 227 11.12 1.50 -8.84
N LEU A 228 10.01 1.82 -8.17
CA LEU A 228 9.95 2.89 -7.18
C LEU A 228 10.39 2.42 -5.79
N VAL A 229 11.28 3.19 -5.18
CA VAL A 229 11.64 3.16 -3.77
C VAL A 229 11.27 4.51 -3.19
N THR A 230 10.35 4.54 -2.23
CA THR A 230 10.05 5.77 -1.48
C THR A 230 11.00 5.87 -0.29
N VAL A 231 11.67 7.00 -0.17
CA VAL A 231 12.61 7.31 0.89
C VAL A 231 11.89 8.08 1.98
N SER A 232 12.17 7.64 3.19
CA SER A 232 11.61 8.12 4.44
C SER A 232 12.78 8.47 5.38
N THR A 233 12.53 9.30 6.40
CA THR A 233 13.55 9.72 7.37
C THR A 233 13.86 8.66 8.44
N ARG A 234 13.02 7.62 8.57
CA ARG A 234 13.13 6.57 9.60
C ARG A 234 14.30 5.61 9.46
N LYS A 235 14.82 5.44 8.25
CA LYS A 235 15.91 4.50 7.98
C LYS A 235 17.10 5.26 7.40
N PRO A 236 18.35 4.88 7.73
CA PRO A 236 19.52 5.55 7.21
C PRO A 236 19.66 5.33 5.71
N ALA A 237 20.38 6.20 5.02
CA ALA A 237 20.63 6.11 3.58
C ALA A 237 21.16 4.72 3.13
N VAL A 238 21.98 4.08 3.97
CA VAL A 238 22.52 2.72 3.73
C VAL A 238 21.41 1.67 3.58
N PHE A 239 20.31 1.79 4.34
CA PHE A 239 19.17 0.88 4.23
C PHE A 239 18.54 0.95 2.84
N TYR A 240 18.29 2.16 2.34
CA TYR A 240 17.74 2.37 1.00
C TYR A 240 18.72 1.93 -0.09
N ALA A 241 20.01 2.22 0.06
CA ALA A 241 21.05 1.74 -0.84
C ALA A 241 21.03 0.20 -0.92
N ASN A 242 20.90 -0.50 0.20
CA ASN A 242 20.80 -1.96 0.22
C ASN A 242 19.53 -2.48 -0.47
N ILE A 243 18.38 -1.84 -0.26
CA ILE A 243 17.12 -2.18 -0.96
C ILE A 243 17.28 -2.02 -2.47
N ILE A 244 17.82 -0.88 -2.90
CA ILE A 244 18.02 -0.57 -4.31
C ILE A 244 19.03 -1.54 -4.93
N ASN A 245 20.12 -1.86 -4.23
CA ASN A 245 21.09 -2.84 -4.69
C ASN A 245 20.48 -4.24 -4.81
N SER A 246 19.62 -4.64 -3.87
CA SER A 246 18.83 -5.89 -3.97
C SER A 246 17.91 -5.86 -5.20
N LYS A 247 17.29 -4.71 -5.51
CA LYS A 247 16.49 -4.54 -6.74
C LYS A 247 17.34 -4.71 -8.01
N PHE A 248 18.57 -4.19 -8.03
CA PHE A 248 19.48 -4.40 -9.16
C PHE A 248 19.97 -5.84 -9.29
N THR A 249 20.37 -6.47 -8.18
CA THR A 249 21.07 -7.77 -8.19
C THR A 249 20.11 -8.96 -8.17
N VAL A 250 19.20 -9.02 -7.20
CA VAL A 250 18.27 -10.13 -7.00
C VAL A 250 17.11 -10.04 -7.99
N GLN A 251 16.57 -8.84 -8.15
CA GLN A 251 15.39 -8.57 -8.98
C GLN A 251 15.76 -8.19 -10.43
N LYS A 252 17.07 -8.18 -10.77
CA LYS A 252 17.62 -7.93 -12.10
C LYS A 252 17.10 -6.64 -12.76
N GLN A 253 16.83 -5.60 -11.97
CA GLN A 253 16.43 -4.30 -12.51
C GLN A 253 17.61 -3.61 -13.21
N GLU A 254 17.29 -2.90 -14.28
CA GLU A 254 18.24 -1.98 -14.94
C GLU A 254 18.06 -0.55 -14.44
N THR A 255 16.84 -0.20 -14.00
CA THR A 255 16.53 1.14 -13.48
C THR A 255 15.67 1.05 -12.22
N VAL A 256 15.90 1.96 -11.27
CA VAL A 256 15.13 2.12 -10.03
C VAL A 256 14.89 3.62 -9.82
N ARG A 257 13.64 4.03 -9.68
CA ARG A 257 13.19 5.35 -9.26
C ARG A 257 13.24 5.46 -7.74
N LEU A 258 13.83 6.53 -7.23
CA LEU A 258 13.93 6.83 -5.82
C LEU A 258 13.15 8.11 -5.54
N GLN A 259 12.01 8.03 -4.86
CA GLN A 259 11.16 9.17 -4.55
C GLN A 259 11.31 9.57 -3.09
N ALA A 260 11.39 10.86 -2.78
CA ALA A 260 11.52 11.36 -1.42
C ALA A 260 10.58 12.54 -1.18
N SER A 261 9.98 12.59 0.01
CA SER A 261 9.36 13.79 0.56
C SER A 261 10.43 14.82 0.94
N GLU A 262 10.05 16.07 1.17
CA GLU A 262 10.97 17.16 1.53
C GLU A 262 11.94 16.77 2.66
N GLY A 263 11.41 16.20 3.75
CA GLY A 263 12.23 15.78 4.89
C GLY A 263 13.21 14.64 4.58
N ALA A 264 12.91 13.82 3.57
CA ALA A 264 13.70 12.65 3.20
C ALA A 264 14.67 12.91 2.03
N ILE A 265 14.70 14.11 1.45
CA ILE A 265 15.55 14.47 0.30
C ILE A 265 17.03 14.17 0.59
N THR A 266 17.53 14.58 1.76
CA THR A 266 18.93 14.36 2.14
C THR A 266 19.26 12.87 2.18
N THR A 267 18.39 12.07 2.79
CA THR A 267 18.54 10.61 2.86
C THR A 267 18.55 9.97 1.47
N ALA A 268 17.71 10.46 0.56
CA ALA A 268 17.63 9.94 -0.80
C ALA A 268 18.89 10.24 -1.62
N VAL A 269 19.40 11.47 -1.50
CA VAL A 269 20.66 11.88 -2.13
C VAL A 269 21.83 11.07 -1.57
N GLN A 270 21.90 10.89 -0.25
CA GLN A 270 22.92 10.06 0.38
C GLN A 270 22.84 8.60 -0.08
N ALA A 271 21.64 8.01 -0.22
CA ALA A 271 21.47 6.65 -0.70
C ALA A 271 21.94 6.49 -2.15
N SER A 272 21.60 7.46 -3.01
CA SER A 272 22.12 7.58 -4.38
C SER A 272 23.65 7.65 -4.41
N GLU A 273 24.26 8.48 -3.57
CA GLU A 273 25.72 8.62 -3.51
C GLU A 273 26.42 7.35 -3.01
N ILE A 274 25.86 6.65 -2.02
CA ILE A 274 26.39 5.36 -1.56
C ILE A 274 26.43 4.35 -2.71
N LEU A 275 25.34 4.24 -3.49
CA LEU A 275 25.28 3.35 -4.65
C LEU A 275 26.28 3.73 -5.74
N ARG A 276 26.50 5.03 -5.95
CA ARG A 276 27.50 5.55 -6.89
C ARG A 276 28.91 5.21 -6.44
N LEU A 277 29.24 5.43 -5.17
CA LEU A 277 30.55 5.11 -4.58
C LEU A 277 30.85 3.61 -4.59
N GLN A 278 29.83 2.78 -4.44
CA GLN A 278 29.93 1.32 -4.54
C GLN A 278 29.93 0.82 -5.99
N ASN A 279 29.86 1.70 -6.99
CA ASN A 279 29.74 1.37 -8.40
C ASN A 279 28.55 0.45 -8.74
N ASN A 280 27.48 0.53 -7.95
CA ASN A 280 26.25 -0.25 -8.16
C ASN A 280 25.29 0.46 -9.12
N ALA A 281 25.21 1.79 -9.06
CA ALA A 281 24.30 2.58 -9.88
C ALA A 281 24.73 4.04 -10.07
N VAL A 282 24.21 4.68 -11.10
CA VAL A 282 24.37 6.12 -11.38
C VAL A 282 23.02 6.81 -11.49
N THR A 283 22.92 8.04 -11.01
CA THR A 283 21.72 8.86 -11.18
C THR A 283 21.68 9.45 -12.59
N THR A 284 20.65 9.09 -13.34
CA THR A 284 20.48 9.49 -14.75
C THR A 284 19.48 10.62 -14.94
N LYS A 285 18.50 10.75 -14.04
CA LYS A 285 17.51 11.82 -14.08
C LYS A 285 17.16 12.26 -12.67
N ILE A 286 16.86 13.54 -12.53
CA ILE A 286 16.38 14.16 -11.31
C ILE A 286 15.12 14.94 -11.67
N PHE A 287 14.01 14.61 -11.02
CA PHE A 287 12.77 15.35 -11.13
C PHE A 287 12.45 15.98 -9.78
N THR A 288 12.03 17.23 -9.81
CA THR A 288 11.38 17.87 -8.68
C THR A 288 9.91 18.04 -9.03
N ARG A 289 9.04 17.50 -8.18
CA ARG A 289 7.60 17.76 -8.22
C ARG A 289 7.23 18.56 -6.99
N TYR A 290 6.11 19.24 -7.06
CA TYR A 290 5.52 19.89 -5.91
C TYR A 290 4.22 19.18 -5.58
N ALA A 291 4.12 18.61 -4.38
CA ALA A 291 2.87 18.10 -3.83
C ALA A 291 2.17 19.23 -3.08
N LEU A 292 0.86 19.37 -3.26
CA LEU A 292 0.09 20.40 -2.57
C LEU A 292 -0.20 19.89 -1.14
N ASN A 293 0.46 20.46 -0.13
CA ASN A 293 0.11 20.15 1.25
C ASN A 293 -1.01 21.13 1.69
N ARG A 294 -2.18 20.60 2.08
CA ARG A 294 -3.33 21.40 2.52
C ARG A 294 -3.53 21.25 4.03
N PRO A 295 -3.12 22.23 4.85
CA PRO A 295 -3.79 22.51 6.11
C PRO A 295 -5.11 23.26 5.80
N LYS A 296 -6.22 22.88 6.44
CA LYS A 296 -7.58 23.39 6.14
C LYS A 296 -7.77 24.93 6.28
N GLU A 297 -6.81 25.68 6.82
CA GLU A 297 -7.03 27.09 7.20
C GLU A 297 -6.01 28.11 6.66
N ARG A 298 -4.92 27.69 6.02
CA ARG A 298 -3.90 28.63 5.50
C ARG A 298 -3.45 28.13 4.14
N GLY A 299 -3.87 28.83 3.08
CA GLY A 299 -3.67 28.47 1.67
C GLY A 299 -2.46 27.57 1.42
N GLY A 300 -2.74 26.36 0.91
CA GLY A 300 -1.77 25.27 0.86
C GLY A 300 -0.45 25.67 0.21
N TYR A 301 0.65 25.15 0.76
CA TYR A 301 1.99 25.34 0.20
C TYR A 301 2.44 24.08 -0.52
N ARG A 302 3.26 24.30 -1.55
CA ARG A 302 3.81 23.25 -2.39
C ARG A 302 5.04 22.64 -1.71
N VAL A 303 4.92 21.40 -1.23
CA VAL A 303 6.04 20.63 -0.64
C VAL A 303 6.83 19.99 -1.77
N PRO A 304 8.16 20.18 -1.83
CA PRO A 304 8.99 19.55 -2.85
C PRO A 304 9.04 18.03 -2.63
N LYS A 305 8.78 17.28 -3.70
CA LYS A 305 9.09 15.86 -3.84
C LYS A 305 10.25 15.73 -4.80
N LEU A 306 11.27 14.98 -4.41
CA LEU A 306 12.40 14.63 -5.28
C LEU A 306 12.17 13.24 -5.85
N GLU A 307 12.45 13.03 -7.12
CA GLU A 307 12.53 11.71 -7.74
C GLU A 307 13.85 11.58 -8.49
N LEU A 308 14.68 10.60 -8.11
CA LEU A 308 15.93 10.25 -8.78
C LEU A 308 15.71 8.98 -9.60
N VAL A 309 16.17 8.94 -10.84
CA VAL A 309 16.20 7.70 -11.63
C VAL A 309 17.61 7.14 -11.60
N LEU A 310 17.79 6.03 -10.91
CA LEU A 310 19.04 5.31 -10.77
C LEU A 310 19.14 4.23 -11.84
N GLN A 311 20.22 4.23 -12.61
CA GLN A 311 20.52 3.19 -13.58
C GLN A 311 21.65 2.30 -13.05
N ARG A 312 21.46 0.99 -13.15
CA ARG A 312 22.46 0.00 -12.76
C ARG A 312 23.74 0.17 -13.57
N VAL A 313 24.89 0.15 -12.92
CA VAL A 313 26.18 0.05 -13.61
C VAL A 313 26.46 -1.42 -13.91
N ALA A 314 26.79 -1.73 -15.17
CA ALA A 314 27.18 -3.08 -15.55
C ALA A 314 28.48 -3.45 -14.81
N PRO A 315 28.61 -4.67 -14.25
CA PRO A 315 29.89 -5.11 -13.71
C PRO A 315 30.92 -5.07 -14.85
N ASN A 316 32.05 -4.41 -14.62
CA ASN A 316 33.17 -4.44 -15.55
C ASN A 316 33.52 -5.92 -15.82
N ALA A 317 33.45 -6.32 -17.09
CA ALA A 317 33.87 -7.65 -17.55
C ALA A 317 35.38 -7.84 -17.35
#